data_AF-A0A3S7UWZ2-F1
#
_entry.id   AF-A0A3S7UWZ2-F1
#
_cell.length_a   1.000
_cell.length_b   1.000
_cell.length_c   1.000
_cell.angle_alpha   90.00
_cell.angle_beta   90.00
_cell.angle_gamma   90.00
#
_symmetry.space_group_name_H-M   'P 1'
#
loop_
_entity.id
_entity.type
_entity.pdbx_description
1 polymer ?
#
loop_
_entity_poly.entity_id
_entity_poly.type
_entity_poly.pdbx_seq_one_letter_code
_entity_poly.pdbx_strand_id
1 'polypeptide(L)'
;MGLACATTGSSTSGGSTVEEVPNENTPTERPQIQFQKITAPEGFSVQLPGQPEAQRGKVSIPGGEVQTASWAINDITGVLYSISTLDYPEKVVSAHPAAAFFNEGKAGLVGKLNGTVKSEEDITLQGYPGKSLTISSDSGEVRAQNFLVGPRLYTLLVLYNPSIGAPQADQFFSSLELINPPPSISPAPKGSAAGDGGTPAGDAGTPAGDAGTPPATDAGTPATDAGTSKK
;
A
#
# COMPACT_ATOMS: atom_id res chain seq x y z
N MET A 1 69.23 59.26 -24.75
CA MET A 1 69.48 59.72 -23.37
C MET A 1 68.17 60.24 -22.81
N GLY A 2 67.73 59.74 -21.64
CA GLY A 2 66.57 60.28 -20.91
C GLY A 2 65.56 59.22 -20.46
N LEU A 3 65.84 58.57 -19.32
CA LEU A 3 64.85 57.85 -18.50
C LEU A 3 63.98 58.87 -17.74
N ALA A 4 62.70 58.56 -17.53
CA ALA A 4 62.04 58.69 -16.22
C ALA A 4 60.58 58.20 -16.24
N CYS A 5 60.28 57.27 -15.32
CA CYS A 5 58.94 56.94 -14.83
C CYS A 5 58.42 58.03 -13.89
N ALA A 6 57.08 58.16 -13.78
CA ALA A 6 56.42 58.49 -12.52
C ALA A 6 54.98 57.98 -12.53
N THR A 7 54.59 57.38 -11.41
CA THR A 7 53.34 56.66 -11.14
C THR A 7 52.29 57.58 -10.50
N THR A 8 51.11 57.00 -10.23
CA THR A 8 50.03 57.45 -9.30
C THR A 8 48.97 58.33 -9.99
N GLY A 9 47.66 58.13 -9.86
CA GLY A 9 46.82 57.22 -9.09
C GLY A 9 45.44 57.89 -8.90
N SER A 10 44.38 57.11 -9.09
CA SER A 10 43.01 57.25 -8.57
C SER A 10 42.18 58.53 -8.78
N SER A 11 41.05 58.33 -9.48
CA SER A 11 39.66 58.42 -8.97
C SER A 11 38.70 59.39 -9.68
N THR A 12 37.50 58.84 -9.88
CA THR A 12 36.16 59.46 -9.90
C THR A 12 35.41 59.44 -11.23
N SER A 13 34.55 58.43 -11.27
CA SER A 13 33.37 58.14 -12.09
C SER A 13 32.42 59.32 -12.33
N GLY A 14 31.79 59.32 -13.51
CA GLY A 14 30.50 59.96 -13.75
C GLY A 14 30.28 60.40 -15.20
N GLY A 15 29.71 59.54 -16.05
CA GLY A 15 29.33 59.90 -17.42
C GLY A 15 28.63 58.77 -18.16
N SER A 16 27.31 58.71 -17.97
CA SER A 16 26.29 57.83 -18.55
C SER A 16 26.58 57.17 -19.92
N THR A 17 26.46 55.86 -19.95
CA THR A 17 25.95 55.12 -21.12
C THR A 17 24.63 54.47 -20.70
N VAL A 18 23.56 54.79 -21.43
CA VAL A 18 22.28 54.10 -21.34
C VAL A 18 22.51 52.66 -21.80
N GLU A 19 22.68 51.75 -20.84
CA GLU A 19 22.60 50.32 -21.13
C GLU A 19 21.13 49.97 -21.30
N GLU A 20 20.83 49.43 -22.47
CA GLU A 20 19.58 48.78 -22.80
C GLU A 20 19.37 47.64 -21.78
N VAL A 21 18.47 47.86 -20.82
CA VAL A 21 18.04 46.81 -19.89
C VAL A 21 17.45 45.66 -20.72
N PRO A 22 18.03 44.45 -20.68
CA PRO A 22 17.38 43.29 -21.26
C PRO A 22 16.05 43.09 -20.56
N ASN A 23 14.97 43.03 -21.33
CA ASN A 23 13.63 42.76 -20.84
C ASN A 23 13.59 41.32 -20.27
N GLU A 24 13.90 41.17 -18.98
CA GLU A 24 13.71 39.95 -18.18
C GLU A 24 12.22 39.67 -17.98
N ASN A 25 11.53 39.31 -19.05
CA ASN A 25 10.19 38.72 -19.00
C ASN A 25 10.24 37.25 -19.43
N THR A 26 11.28 36.49 -19.08
CA THR A 26 11.13 35.04 -19.01
C THR A 26 10.21 34.75 -17.83
N PRO A 27 8.97 34.27 -18.03
CA PRO A 27 8.21 33.74 -16.92
C PRO A 27 9.04 32.56 -16.40
N THR A 28 9.48 32.63 -15.15
CA THR A 28 10.03 31.46 -14.47
C THR A 28 8.94 30.40 -14.47
N GLU A 29 8.99 29.48 -15.44
CA GLU A 29 8.05 28.38 -15.56
C GLU A 29 8.15 27.58 -14.27
N ARG A 30 7.12 27.70 -13.43
CA ARG A 30 7.07 26.95 -12.17
C ARG A 30 7.14 25.47 -12.54
N PRO A 31 8.00 24.66 -11.91
CA PRO A 31 8.09 23.25 -12.24
C PRO A 31 6.70 22.61 -12.16
N GLN A 32 6.21 22.09 -13.29
CA GLN A 32 4.94 21.41 -13.37
C GLN A 32 5.12 19.93 -13.02
N ILE A 33 4.13 19.32 -12.38
CA ILE A 33 4.12 17.88 -12.14
C ILE A 33 3.92 17.19 -13.50
N GLN A 34 4.96 16.54 -14.01
CA GLN A 34 4.90 15.79 -15.25
C GLN A 34 4.83 14.29 -14.96
N PHE A 35 3.69 13.70 -15.28
CA PHE A 35 3.46 12.27 -15.18
C PHE A 35 4.12 11.55 -16.36
N GLN A 36 4.93 10.54 -16.05
CA GLN A 36 5.66 9.74 -17.03
C GLN A 36 5.21 8.30 -16.93
N LYS A 37 4.91 7.68 -18.07
CA LYS A 37 4.59 6.25 -18.13
C LYS A 37 5.84 5.44 -17.85
N ILE A 38 5.77 4.55 -16.86
CA ILE A 38 6.75 3.49 -16.63
C ILE A 38 6.14 2.15 -16.98
N THR A 39 6.98 1.23 -17.45
CA THR A 39 6.63 -0.18 -17.66
C THR A 39 7.51 -1.02 -16.76
N ALA A 40 6.90 -1.86 -15.94
CA ALA A 40 7.57 -2.70 -14.98
C ALA A 40 7.63 -4.16 -15.47
N PRO A 41 8.72 -4.90 -15.21
CA PRO A 41 8.81 -6.33 -15.53
C PRO A 41 7.77 -7.17 -14.79
N GLU A 42 7.14 -6.63 -13.75
CA GLU A 42 6.00 -7.18 -13.01
C GLU A 42 4.66 -7.10 -13.79
N GLY A 43 4.73 -6.92 -15.11
CA GLY A 43 3.58 -7.06 -16.00
C GLY A 43 2.56 -5.93 -15.85
N PHE A 44 3.03 -4.70 -15.66
CA PHE A 44 2.16 -3.53 -15.64
C PHE A 44 2.84 -2.30 -16.23
N SER A 45 2.02 -1.31 -16.58
CA SER A 45 2.47 0.06 -16.76
C SER A 45 1.59 1.03 -15.97
N VAL A 46 2.17 2.15 -15.56
CA VAL A 46 1.49 3.18 -14.76
C VAL A 46 2.16 4.52 -15.02
N GLN A 47 1.46 5.63 -14.83
CA GLN A 47 2.06 6.96 -14.88
C GLN A 47 2.42 7.44 -13.47
N LEU A 48 3.65 7.92 -13.27
CA LEU A 48 4.13 8.46 -11.98
C LEU A 48 4.74 9.86 -12.19
N PRO A 49 4.74 10.74 -11.16
CA PRO A 49 5.27 12.09 -11.26
C PRO A 49 6.81 12.10 -11.21
N GLY A 50 7.44 11.51 -12.23
CA GLY A 50 8.87 11.28 -12.32
C GLY A 50 9.20 9.81 -12.50
N GLN A 51 10.46 9.45 -12.21
CA GLN A 51 11.00 8.13 -12.49
C GLN A 51 11.51 7.47 -11.18
N PRO A 52 10.66 6.73 -10.46
CA PRO A 52 11.06 6.09 -9.21
C PRO A 52 12.01 4.93 -9.42
N GLU A 53 12.87 4.69 -8.43
CA GLU A 53 13.66 3.47 -8.34
C GLU A 53 12.80 2.30 -7.84
N ALA A 54 12.99 1.14 -8.45
CA ALA A 54 12.31 -0.09 -8.05
C ALA A 54 12.98 -0.69 -6.80
N GLN A 55 12.21 -0.91 -5.75
CA GLN A 55 12.64 -1.66 -4.57
C GLN A 55 12.04 -3.05 -4.60
N ARG A 56 12.88 -4.08 -4.59
CA ARG A 56 12.46 -5.48 -4.61
C ARG A 56 12.93 -6.22 -3.38
N GLY A 57 12.14 -7.19 -2.93
CA GLY A 57 12.46 -7.96 -1.74
C GLY A 57 11.64 -9.24 -1.63
N LYS A 58 11.71 -9.83 -0.44
CA LYS A 58 10.93 -11.00 -0.06
C LYS A 58 10.44 -10.85 1.37
N VAL A 59 9.26 -11.37 1.65
CA VAL A 59 8.67 -11.43 2.99
C VAL A 59 8.16 -12.84 3.23
N SER A 60 8.46 -13.39 4.41
CA SER A 60 7.91 -14.67 4.85
C SER A 60 6.52 -14.49 5.43
N ILE A 61 5.57 -15.29 4.95
CA ILE A 61 4.21 -15.36 5.48
C ILE A 61 3.87 -16.81 5.88
N PRO A 62 2.82 -17.03 6.69
CA PRO A 62 2.23 -18.35 6.81
C PRO A 62 1.85 -18.89 5.41
N GLY A 63 2.49 -19.97 4.99
CA GLY A 63 2.24 -20.60 3.69
C GLY A 63 3.33 -20.41 2.64
N GLY A 64 4.31 -19.53 2.84
CA GLY A 64 5.48 -19.43 1.95
C GLY A 64 6.18 -18.07 1.98
N GLU A 65 7.10 -17.87 1.05
CA GLU A 65 7.70 -16.56 0.78
C GLU A 65 6.88 -15.82 -0.29
N VAL A 66 6.70 -14.52 -0.09
CA VAL A 66 6.09 -13.59 -1.04
C VAL A 66 7.18 -12.70 -1.61
N GLN A 67 7.24 -12.58 -2.93
CA GLN A 67 8.11 -11.59 -3.58
C GLN A 67 7.42 -10.24 -3.56
N THR A 68 8.18 -9.18 -3.25
CA THR A 68 7.69 -7.81 -3.24
C THR A 68 8.42 -6.96 -4.26
N ALA A 69 7.69 -6.05 -4.91
CA ALA A 69 8.28 -4.96 -5.68
C ALA A 69 7.50 -3.67 -5.37
N SER A 70 8.18 -2.53 -5.36
CA SER A 70 7.53 -1.23 -5.15
C SER A 70 8.27 -0.09 -5.83
N TRP A 71 7.51 0.92 -6.23
CA TRP A 71 7.97 2.17 -6.83
C TRP A 71 7.27 3.29 -6.10
N ALA A 72 8.03 4.20 -5.52
CA ALA A 72 7.49 5.30 -4.72
C ALA A 72 8.20 6.60 -5.06
N ILE A 73 7.43 7.68 -5.20
CA ILE A 73 7.96 9.01 -5.50
C ILE A 73 7.06 10.08 -4.89
N ASN A 74 7.66 11.14 -4.36
CA ASN A 74 6.94 12.34 -3.95
C ASN A 74 6.96 13.33 -5.12
N ASP A 75 5.81 13.95 -5.40
CA ASP A 75 5.79 15.10 -6.30
C ASP A 75 6.33 16.37 -5.60
N ILE A 76 6.42 17.47 -6.36
CA ILE A 76 6.94 18.75 -5.84
C ILE A 76 6.06 19.38 -4.74
N THR A 77 4.82 18.91 -4.59
CA THR A 77 3.88 19.36 -3.53
C THR A 77 3.95 18.49 -2.28
N GLY A 78 4.74 17.42 -2.29
CA GLY A 78 4.89 16.48 -1.19
C GLY A 78 3.83 15.38 -1.16
N VAL A 79 3.07 15.18 -2.23
CA VAL A 79 2.15 14.03 -2.35
C VAL A 79 2.98 12.80 -2.74
N LEU A 80 2.86 11.74 -1.94
CA LEU A 80 3.49 10.45 -2.20
C LEU A 80 2.59 9.61 -3.12
N TYR A 81 3.15 9.16 -4.24
CA TYR A 81 2.54 8.18 -5.13
C TYR A 81 3.35 6.89 -5.05
N SER A 82 2.67 5.76 -4.91
CA SER A 82 3.30 4.45 -4.85
C SER A 82 2.47 3.39 -5.54
N ILE A 83 3.16 2.48 -6.23
CA ILE A 83 2.60 1.19 -6.64
C ILE A 83 3.48 0.08 -6.09
N SER A 84 2.86 -0.97 -5.56
CA SER A 84 3.56 -2.18 -5.12
C SER A 84 2.87 -3.44 -5.59
N THR A 85 3.65 -4.52 -5.64
CA THR A 85 3.18 -5.87 -5.96
C THR A 85 3.59 -6.85 -4.87
N LEU A 86 2.68 -7.74 -4.51
CA LEU A 86 2.95 -8.92 -3.68
C LEU A 86 2.58 -10.17 -4.47
N ASP A 87 3.55 -11.07 -4.65
CA ASP A 87 3.37 -12.34 -5.37
C ASP A 87 3.13 -13.47 -4.39
N TYR A 88 1.86 -13.84 -4.20
CA TYR A 88 1.50 -14.93 -3.30
C TYR A 88 1.73 -16.30 -3.96
N PRO A 89 2.13 -17.32 -3.19
CA PRO A 89 2.07 -18.70 -3.70
C PRO A 89 0.63 -19.05 -4.12
N GLU A 90 0.45 -19.69 -5.28
CA GLU A 90 -0.88 -20.02 -5.83
C GLU A 90 -1.76 -20.81 -4.85
N LYS A 91 -1.15 -21.69 -4.04
CA LYS A 91 -1.84 -22.44 -2.99
C LYS A 91 -2.48 -21.56 -1.91
N VAL A 92 -1.89 -20.39 -1.64
CA VAL A 92 -2.41 -19.41 -0.68
C VAL A 92 -3.63 -18.72 -1.29
N VAL A 93 -3.52 -18.26 -2.54
CA VAL A 93 -4.64 -17.60 -3.25
C VAL A 93 -5.81 -18.54 -3.50
N SER A 94 -5.53 -19.81 -3.82
CA SER A 94 -6.57 -20.82 -4.03
C SER A 94 -7.32 -21.20 -2.74
N ALA A 95 -6.67 -21.03 -1.58
CA ALA A 95 -7.23 -21.40 -0.28
C ALA A 95 -8.11 -20.30 0.36
N HIS A 96 -8.02 -19.06 -0.14
CA HIS A 96 -8.68 -17.90 0.46
C HIS A 96 -9.48 -17.09 -0.56
N PRO A 97 -10.65 -16.56 -0.19
CA PRO A 97 -11.37 -15.64 -1.07
C PRO A 97 -10.58 -14.34 -1.28
N ALA A 98 -10.74 -13.70 -2.44
CA ALA A 98 -10.10 -12.42 -2.76
C ALA A 98 -10.32 -11.35 -1.66
N ALA A 99 -11.51 -11.33 -1.06
CA ALA A 99 -11.85 -10.43 0.05
C ALA A 99 -10.91 -10.56 1.27
N ALA A 100 -10.33 -11.73 1.53
CA ALA A 100 -9.38 -11.91 2.62
C ALA A 100 -8.10 -11.09 2.40
N PHE A 101 -7.55 -11.12 1.18
CA PHE A 101 -6.36 -10.34 0.81
C PHE A 101 -6.58 -8.84 0.93
N PHE A 102 -7.75 -8.36 0.49
CA PHE A 102 -8.09 -6.94 0.63
C PHE A 102 -8.29 -6.52 2.09
N ASN A 103 -8.92 -7.36 2.90
CA ASN A 103 -9.10 -7.09 4.32
C ASN A 103 -7.76 -7.08 5.07
N GLU A 104 -6.84 -7.98 4.74
CA GLU A 104 -5.49 -8.02 5.31
C GLU A 104 -4.69 -6.77 4.90
N GLY A 105 -4.69 -6.42 3.61
CA GLY A 105 -4.01 -5.21 3.12
C GLY A 105 -4.55 -3.93 3.77
N LYS A 106 -5.88 -3.83 3.90
CA LYS A 106 -6.55 -2.73 4.64
C LYS A 106 -6.12 -2.70 6.10
N ALA A 107 -6.16 -3.83 6.81
CA ALA A 107 -5.76 -3.90 8.21
C ALA A 107 -4.29 -3.52 8.41
N GLY A 108 -3.39 -4.00 7.54
CA GLY A 108 -1.98 -3.65 7.56
C GLY A 108 -1.74 -2.15 7.34
N LEU A 109 -2.46 -1.53 6.40
CA LEU A 109 -2.35 -0.11 6.13
C LEU A 109 -2.92 0.74 7.27
N VAL A 110 -4.09 0.39 7.79
CA VAL A 110 -4.70 1.04 8.97
C VAL A 110 -3.78 0.94 10.17
N GLY A 111 -3.24 -0.24 10.47
CA GLY A 111 -2.33 -0.45 11.60
C GLY A 111 -1.02 0.32 11.45
N LYS A 112 -0.40 0.32 10.26
CA LYS A 112 0.85 1.05 10.01
C LYS A 112 0.68 2.57 10.13
N LEU A 113 -0.47 3.08 9.71
CA LEU A 113 -0.76 4.52 9.73
C LEU A 113 -1.40 4.98 11.03
N ASN A 114 -1.79 4.06 11.93
CA ASN A 114 -2.73 4.33 13.03
C ASN A 114 -3.98 5.08 12.53
N GLY A 115 -4.50 4.66 11.36
CA GLY A 115 -5.53 5.37 10.64
C GLY A 115 -6.95 4.91 10.94
N THR A 116 -7.92 5.59 10.33
CA THR A 116 -9.34 5.23 10.33
C THR A 116 -9.87 5.20 8.91
N VAL A 117 -10.55 4.10 8.54
CA VAL A 117 -11.20 3.97 7.22
C VAL A 117 -12.37 4.95 7.12
N LYS A 118 -12.41 5.72 6.05
CA LYS A 118 -13.48 6.69 5.72
C LYS A 118 -14.42 6.16 4.66
N SER A 119 -13.88 5.49 3.65
CA SER A 119 -14.66 4.83 2.60
C SER A 119 -13.97 3.56 2.13
N GLU A 120 -14.78 2.63 1.62
CA GLU A 120 -14.34 1.39 0.99
C GLU A 120 -15.35 1.01 -0.08
N GLU A 121 -14.87 0.72 -1.29
CA GLU A 121 -15.72 0.46 -2.46
C GLU A 121 -15.19 -0.72 -3.27
N ASP A 122 -16.11 -1.52 -3.80
CA ASP A 122 -15.82 -2.54 -4.81
C ASP A 122 -15.50 -1.87 -6.15
N ILE A 123 -14.36 -2.23 -6.73
CA ILE A 123 -13.93 -1.75 -8.05
C ILE A 123 -13.42 -2.90 -8.91
N THR A 124 -13.27 -2.66 -10.21
CA THR A 124 -12.70 -3.63 -11.14
C THR A 124 -11.64 -3.00 -12.03
N LEU A 125 -10.56 -3.73 -12.30
CA LEU A 125 -9.56 -3.37 -13.29
C LEU A 125 -9.48 -4.47 -14.33
N GLN A 126 -9.88 -4.17 -15.57
CA GLN A 126 -9.81 -5.13 -16.69
C GLN A 126 -10.46 -6.49 -16.38
N GLY A 127 -11.56 -6.49 -15.59
CA GLY A 127 -12.28 -7.69 -15.16
C GLY A 127 -11.79 -8.34 -13.86
N TYR A 128 -10.66 -7.89 -13.31
CA TYR A 128 -10.15 -8.37 -12.03
C TYR A 128 -10.78 -7.61 -10.85
N PRO A 129 -11.14 -8.30 -9.76
CA PRO A 129 -11.75 -7.67 -8.59
C PRO A 129 -10.72 -6.81 -7.85
N GLY A 130 -11.22 -5.72 -7.27
CA GLY A 130 -10.42 -4.83 -6.45
C GLY A 130 -11.21 -4.12 -5.36
N LYS A 131 -10.49 -3.34 -4.56
CA LYS A 131 -11.04 -2.48 -3.50
C LYS A 131 -10.41 -1.11 -3.59
N SER A 132 -11.23 -0.05 -3.63
CA SER A 132 -10.79 1.31 -3.33
C SER A 132 -11.01 1.59 -1.85
N LEU A 133 -10.11 2.32 -1.21
CA LEU A 133 -10.23 2.73 0.18
C LEU A 133 -9.70 4.15 0.39
N THR A 134 -10.32 4.84 1.34
CA THR A 134 -9.79 6.09 1.89
C THR A 134 -9.55 5.92 3.38
N ILE A 135 -8.35 6.24 3.85
CA ILE A 135 -7.94 6.19 5.26
C ILE A 135 -7.48 7.58 5.68
N SER A 136 -7.94 8.04 6.83
CA SER A 136 -7.46 9.27 7.47
C SER A 136 -6.56 8.91 8.65
N SER A 137 -5.40 9.55 8.77
CA SER A 137 -4.51 9.45 9.93
C SER A 137 -3.82 10.79 10.23
N ASP A 138 -3.07 10.83 11.33
CA ASP A 138 -2.26 12.01 11.70
C ASP A 138 -1.14 12.29 10.68
N SER A 139 -0.76 11.29 9.89
CA SER A 139 0.26 11.43 8.83
C SER A 139 -0.31 11.97 7.51
N GLY A 140 -1.64 12.11 7.41
CA GLY A 140 -2.33 12.58 6.22
C GLY A 140 -3.51 11.72 5.82
N GLU A 141 -4.02 11.95 4.62
CA GLU A 141 -5.07 11.14 4.01
C GLU A 141 -4.46 10.21 2.98
N VAL A 142 -4.92 8.96 2.98
CA VAL A 142 -4.50 7.92 2.05
C VAL A 142 -5.67 7.50 1.20
N ARG A 143 -5.50 7.58 -0.11
CA ARG A 143 -6.35 6.87 -1.07
C ARG A 143 -5.56 5.66 -1.58
N ALA A 144 -6.19 4.50 -1.62
CA ALA A 144 -5.56 3.31 -2.20
C ALA A 144 -6.53 2.51 -3.06
N GLN A 145 -5.98 1.79 -4.03
CA GLN A 145 -6.68 0.83 -4.87
C GLN A 145 -5.89 -0.47 -4.88
N ASN A 146 -6.56 -1.56 -4.51
CA ASN A 146 -6.00 -2.90 -4.49
C ASN A 146 -6.66 -3.76 -5.58
N PHE A 147 -5.88 -4.54 -6.32
CA PHE A 147 -6.39 -5.48 -7.32
C PHE A 147 -5.71 -6.83 -7.17
N LEU A 148 -6.48 -7.91 -7.11
CA LEU A 148 -5.95 -9.27 -7.07
C LEU A 148 -6.04 -9.88 -8.48
N VAL A 149 -4.88 -10.08 -9.11
CA VAL A 149 -4.73 -10.53 -10.50
C VAL A 149 -3.98 -11.86 -10.49
N GLY A 150 -4.72 -12.96 -10.61
CA GLY A 150 -4.17 -14.30 -10.39
C GLY A 150 -3.53 -14.41 -8.99
N PRO A 151 -2.24 -14.77 -8.87
CA PRO A 151 -1.55 -14.84 -7.58
C PRO A 151 -0.98 -13.49 -7.08
N ARG A 152 -1.11 -12.41 -7.87
CA ARG A 152 -0.43 -11.12 -7.59
C ARG A 152 -1.42 -10.08 -7.08
N LEU A 153 -1.10 -9.48 -5.94
CA LEU A 153 -1.80 -8.31 -5.42
C LEU A 153 -1.07 -7.04 -5.88
N TYR A 154 -1.78 -6.15 -6.58
CA TYR A 154 -1.33 -4.81 -6.91
C TYR A 154 -1.93 -3.82 -5.92
N THR A 155 -1.11 -2.91 -5.40
CA THR A 155 -1.56 -1.85 -4.48
C THR A 155 -1.06 -0.51 -4.99
N LEU A 156 -1.98 0.35 -5.41
CA LEU A 156 -1.73 1.76 -5.68
C LEU A 156 -2.07 2.55 -4.43
N LEU A 157 -1.21 3.49 -4.06
CA LEU A 157 -1.36 4.31 -2.87
C LEU A 157 -0.97 5.75 -3.18
N VAL A 158 -1.83 6.68 -2.75
CA VAL A 158 -1.56 8.11 -2.71
C VAL A 158 -1.71 8.58 -1.27
N LEU A 159 -0.65 9.14 -0.69
CA LEU A 159 -0.65 9.77 0.63
C LEU A 159 -0.42 11.28 0.47
N TYR A 160 -1.31 12.08 1.06
CA TYR A 160 -1.27 13.54 0.94
C TYR A 160 -1.73 14.24 2.21
N ASN A 161 -1.30 15.50 2.37
CA ASN A 161 -1.88 16.39 3.36
C ASN A 161 -3.27 16.85 2.88
N PRO A 162 -4.36 16.63 3.64
CA PRO A 162 -5.71 17.00 3.21
C PRO A 162 -5.91 18.50 2.98
N SER A 163 -5.06 19.36 3.55
CA SER A 163 -5.08 20.82 3.31
C SER A 163 -4.56 21.21 1.93
N ILE A 164 -3.74 20.35 1.31
CA ILE A 164 -3.19 20.54 -0.04
C ILE A 164 -4.01 19.72 -1.05
N GLY A 165 -4.45 18.53 -0.64
CA GLY A 165 -5.14 17.57 -1.51
C GLY A 165 -4.18 16.80 -2.41
N ALA A 166 -4.75 16.01 -3.32
CA ALA A 166 -4.02 15.26 -4.34
C ALA A 166 -4.77 15.30 -5.68
N PRO A 167 -4.73 16.45 -6.40
CA PRO A 167 -5.53 16.64 -7.62
C PRO A 167 -5.16 15.66 -8.75
N GLN A 168 -3.94 15.10 -8.74
CA GLN A 168 -3.48 14.14 -9.75
C GLN A 168 -3.67 12.67 -9.33
N ALA A 169 -4.30 12.41 -8.18
CA ALA A 169 -4.54 11.05 -7.71
C ALA A 169 -5.42 10.24 -8.69
N ASP A 170 -6.44 10.86 -9.29
CA ASP A 170 -7.33 10.15 -10.22
C ASP A 170 -6.60 9.79 -11.53
N GLN A 171 -5.73 10.68 -12.02
CA GLN A 171 -4.84 10.38 -13.15
C GLN A 171 -3.92 9.19 -12.81
N PHE A 172 -3.33 9.19 -11.62
CA PHE A 172 -2.47 8.09 -11.18
C PHE A 172 -3.24 6.75 -11.18
N PHE A 173 -4.38 6.68 -10.49
CA PHE A 173 -5.15 5.44 -10.38
C PHE A 173 -5.67 4.92 -11.72
N SER A 174 -6.15 5.81 -12.58
CA SER A 174 -6.67 5.43 -13.91
C SER A 174 -5.58 5.04 -14.91
N SER A 175 -4.31 5.34 -14.62
CA SER A 175 -3.19 5.04 -15.51
C SER A 175 -2.67 3.60 -15.41
N LEU A 176 -3.15 2.80 -14.45
CA LEU A 176 -2.70 1.42 -14.32
C LEU A 176 -3.24 0.57 -15.48
N GLU A 177 -2.31 -0.01 -16.23
CA GLU A 177 -2.59 -1.01 -17.25
C GLU A 177 -1.85 -2.30 -16.94
N LEU A 178 -2.57 -3.43 -16.94
CA LEU A 178 -1.96 -4.75 -16.82
C LEU A 178 -1.38 -5.18 -18.18
N ILE A 179 -0.19 -5.76 -18.17
CA ILE A 179 0.52 -6.25 -19.35
C ILE A 179 0.71 -7.76 -19.18
N ASN A 180 0.05 -8.53 -20.05
CA ASN A 180 0.04 -10.00 -20.00
C ASN A 180 -0.31 -10.53 -18.58
N PRO A 181 -1.49 -10.18 -18.04
CA PRO A 181 -1.83 -10.51 -16.66
C PRO A 181 -1.87 -12.02 -16.44
N PRO A 182 -1.46 -12.50 -15.25
CA PRO A 182 -1.64 -13.90 -14.87
C PRO A 182 -3.11 -14.34 -14.99
N PRO A 183 -3.36 -15.64 -15.28
CA PRO A 183 -4.72 -16.15 -15.30
C PRO A 183 -5.39 -16.00 -13.94
N SER A 184 -6.69 -15.72 -13.93
CA SER A 184 -7.47 -15.63 -12.69
C SER A 184 -7.48 -16.97 -11.96
N ILE A 185 -7.15 -16.94 -10.67
CA ILE A 185 -7.24 -18.10 -9.78
C ILE A 185 -8.51 -17.95 -8.97
N SER A 186 -9.48 -18.84 -9.21
CA SER A 186 -10.70 -18.89 -8.42
C SER A 186 -10.46 -19.75 -7.17
N PRO A 187 -10.85 -19.29 -5.96
CA PRO A 187 -10.75 -20.11 -4.76
C PRO A 187 -11.51 -21.42 -4.96
N ALA A 188 -11.00 -22.52 -4.42
CA ALA A 188 -11.72 -23.78 -4.45
C ALA A 188 -13.10 -23.59 -3.79
N PRO A 189 -14.20 -24.07 -4.40
CA PRO A 189 -15.49 -24.02 -3.75
C PRO A 189 -15.37 -24.74 -2.40
N LYS A 190 -15.70 -24.06 -1.29
CA LYS A 190 -15.95 -24.74 -0.02
C LYS A 190 -17.00 -25.79 -0.31
N GLY A 191 -16.62 -27.06 -0.16
CA GLY A 191 -17.41 -28.19 -0.62
C GLY A 191 -18.89 -28.01 -0.34
N SER A 192 -19.70 -28.15 -1.39
CA SER A 192 -21.07 -28.61 -1.26
C SER A 192 -21.01 -29.87 -0.38
N ALA A 193 -21.55 -29.76 0.84
CA ALA A 193 -21.73 -30.90 1.70
C ALA A 193 -22.45 -32.00 0.91
N ALA A 194 -21.93 -33.22 1.04
CA ALA A 194 -22.52 -34.43 0.50
C ALA A 194 -24.02 -34.49 0.81
N GLY A 195 -24.83 -34.46 -0.26
CA GLY A 195 -26.21 -34.92 -0.24
C GLY A 195 -26.28 -36.27 -0.92
N ASP A 196 -25.57 -37.27 -0.39
CA ASP A 196 -25.82 -38.68 -0.71
C ASP A 196 -26.35 -39.36 0.56
N GLY A 197 -27.64 -39.12 0.80
CA GLY A 197 -28.43 -39.70 1.88
C GLY A 197 -29.52 -40.61 1.31
N GLY A 198 -29.12 -41.60 0.52
CA GLY A 198 -29.98 -42.71 0.15
C GLY A 198 -30.16 -43.66 1.34
N THR A 199 -31.33 -43.61 1.95
CA THR A 199 -31.80 -44.53 3.00
C THR A 199 -31.68 -46.01 2.59
N PRO A 200 -31.36 -46.92 3.53
CA PRO A 200 -32.30 -48.01 3.76
C PRO A 200 -32.68 -48.17 5.23
N ALA A 201 -33.94 -48.55 5.41
CA ALA A 201 -34.57 -48.91 6.66
C ALA A 201 -33.82 -50.04 7.39
N GLY A 202 -33.76 -49.94 8.71
CA GLY A 202 -33.19 -50.94 9.60
C GLY A 202 -33.71 -50.72 11.01
N ASP A 203 -34.94 -51.17 11.23
CA ASP A 203 -35.58 -51.40 12.52
C ASP A 203 -34.71 -52.32 13.40
N ALA A 204 -34.38 -51.87 14.61
CA ALA A 204 -34.19 -52.71 15.80
C ALA A 204 -33.81 -51.87 17.05
N GLY A 205 -34.76 -51.75 17.98
CA GLY A 205 -34.56 -52.10 19.40
C GLY A 205 -33.68 -51.21 20.29
N THR A 206 -34.35 -50.43 21.16
CA THR A 206 -33.83 -49.92 22.44
C THR A 206 -33.45 -51.08 23.38
N PRO A 207 -32.44 -50.92 24.26
CA PRO A 207 -32.78 -50.87 25.68
C PRO A 207 -31.99 -49.82 26.50
N ALA A 208 -32.60 -49.47 27.63
CA ALA A 208 -32.22 -48.47 28.61
C ALA A 208 -31.06 -48.90 29.54
N GLY A 209 -30.47 -47.89 30.21
CA GLY A 209 -29.59 -47.98 31.39
C GLY A 209 -28.81 -46.67 31.47
N ASP A 210 -29.24 -45.64 32.22
CA ASP A 210 -29.30 -45.46 33.68
C ASP A 210 -27.94 -45.54 34.41
N ALA A 211 -27.78 -44.60 35.35
CA ALA A 211 -26.63 -44.26 36.21
C ALA A 211 -25.47 -43.51 35.51
N GLY A 212 -24.95 -42.38 35.98
CA GLY A 212 -25.17 -41.60 37.19
C GLY A 212 -24.15 -40.45 37.21
N THR A 213 -24.53 -39.32 37.80
CA THR A 213 -23.69 -38.17 38.19
C THR A 213 -23.81 -38.07 39.72
N PRO A 214 -22.98 -37.36 40.54
CA PRO A 214 -21.69 -36.63 40.42
C PRO A 214 -20.69 -37.20 41.51
N PRO A 215 -19.69 -36.50 42.15
CA PRO A 215 -19.33 -35.08 42.14
C PRO A 215 -17.84 -34.68 42.18
N ALA A 216 -17.69 -33.35 42.21
CA ALA A 216 -16.50 -32.53 42.37
C ALA A 216 -15.51 -32.96 43.45
N THR A 217 -14.23 -32.68 43.19
CA THR A 217 -13.19 -32.58 44.21
C THR A 217 -12.65 -31.15 44.24
N ASP A 218 -13.07 -30.45 45.29
CA ASP A 218 -12.39 -29.34 45.94
C ASP A 218 -11.15 -29.87 46.68
N ALA A 219 -10.03 -29.14 46.60
CA ALA A 219 -8.95 -29.20 47.59
C ALA A 219 -7.99 -27.99 47.41
N GLY A 220 -8.31 -26.90 48.11
CA GLY A 220 -7.45 -26.34 49.16
C GLY A 220 -6.07 -25.74 48.82
N THR A 221 -5.99 -24.41 48.93
CA THR A 221 -4.77 -23.66 49.26
C THR A 221 -4.39 -23.83 50.75
N PRO A 222 -3.11 -23.68 51.12
CA PRO A 222 -2.80 -22.63 52.10
C PRO A 222 -1.53 -21.81 51.79
N ALA A 223 -1.52 -20.61 52.36
CA ALA A 223 -0.62 -19.49 52.15
C ALA A 223 0.64 -19.49 53.06
N THR A 224 1.64 -18.70 52.64
CA THR A 224 2.57 -17.89 53.48
C THR A 224 3.16 -16.81 52.55
N ASP A 225 2.73 -15.54 52.59
CA ASP A 225 3.12 -14.45 53.49
C ASP A 225 4.65 -14.20 53.60
N ALA A 226 5.10 -13.07 53.04
CA ALA A 226 5.82 -12.00 53.76
C ALA A 226 6.75 -11.20 52.84
N GLY A 227 6.65 -9.86 52.88
CA GLY A 227 7.84 -9.02 52.70
C GLY A 227 7.76 -7.83 51.75
N THR A 228 6.84 -6.90 51.95
CA THR A 228 7.04 -5.49 51.55
C THR A 228 8.09 -4.83 52.45
N SER A 229 9.11 -4.17 51.88
CA SER A 229 9.52 -2.80 52.27
C SER A 229 10.74 -2.25 51.53
N LYS A 230 10.52 -1.08 50.90
CA LYS A 230 11.35 0.15 50.88
C LYS A 230 12.86 0.06 50.61
N LYS A 231 13.33 0.72 49.56
CA LYS A 231 13.70 2.15 49.55
C LYS A 231 13.93 2.64 48.13
#